data_AF-A0A496Y6N9-F1
#
_entry.id   AF-A0A496Y6N9-F1
#
_cell.length_a   1.000
_cell.length_b   1.000
_cell.length_c   1.000
_cell.angle_alpha   90.00
_cell.angle_beta   90.00
_cell.angle_gamma   90.00
#
_symmetry.space_group_name_H-M   'P 1'
#
loop_
_entity.id
_entity.type
_entity.pdbx_description
1 polymer ?
#
loop_
_entity_poly.entity_id
_entity_poly.type
_entity_poly.pdbx_seq_one_letter_code
_entity_poly.pdbx_strand_id
1 'polypeptide(L)'
;MAQRSSIERLPDDIREKLHELLRDPRVTQLEAARRINAILEEEGLPDRVSKSAVNRYSVKMEEVGARLRQSREIAKMWIGKLGAAPQGEVGKLLNEMIRTLAFEMVLNLSEGTIEAEPKMLKDLA
;
A
#
# COMPACT_ATOMS: atom_id res chain seq x y z
N MET A 1 14.18 8.05 -17.90
CA MET A 1 12.93 7.66 -17.21
C MET A 1 13.01 6.16 -16.94
N ALA A 2 12.69 5.70 -15.72
CA ALA A 2 12.70 4.27 -15.41
C ALA A 2 11.63 3.54 -16.25
N GLN A 3 12.02 2.45 -16.90
CA GLN A 3 11.10 1.66 -17.73
C GLN A 3 10.01 1.05 -16.85
N ARG A 4 8.74 1.23 -17.27
CA ARG A 4 7.56 0.68 -16.58
C ARG A 4 7.72 -0.84 -16.43
N SER A 5 7.44 -1.39 -15.24
CA SER A 5 7.62 -2.82 -14.94
C SER A 5 6.83 -3.69 -15.92
N SER A 6 7.32 -4.87 -16.28
CA SER A 6 6.55 -5.81 -17.11
C SER A 6 5.23 -6.22 -16.46
N ILE A 7 5.17 -6.23 -15.12
CA ILE A 7 3.93 -6.49 -14.37
C ILE A 7 2.91 -5.35 -14.55
N GLU A 8 3.37 -4.10 -14.63
CA GLU A 8 2.49 -2.92 -14.76
C GLU A 8 1.95 -2.74 -16.19
N ARG A 9 2.49 -3.49 -17.16
CA ARG A 9 2.00 -3.53 -18.54
C ARG A 9 0.99 -4.65 -18.79
N LEU A 10 0.86 -5.60 -17.86
CA LEU A 10 -0.13 -6.66 -17.98
C LEU A 10 -1.54 -6.08 -18.07
N PRO A 11 -2.42 -6.65 -18.91
CA PRO A 11 -3.86 -6.45 -18.81
C PRO A 11 -4.36 -6.64 -17.37
N ASP A 12 -5.40 -5.89 -16.98
CA ASP A 12 -5.86 -5.83 -15.59
C ASP A 12 -6.40 -7.19 -15.09
N ASP A 13 -7.05 -7.95 -15.96
CA ASP A 13 -7.54 -9.31 -15.69
C ASP A 13 -6.39 -10.30 -15.45
N ILE A 14 -5.32 -10.25 -16.25
CA ILE A 14 -4.11 -11.08 -16.03
C ILE A 14 -3.39 -10.65 -14.76
N ARG A 15 -3.38 -9.34 -14.46
CA ARG A 15 -2.79 -8.81 -13.24
C ARG A 15 -3.55 -9.29 -11.99
N GLU A 16 -4.88 -9.37 -12.04
CA GLU A 16 -5.66 -9.93 -10.93
C GLU A 16 -5.37 -11.43 -10.75
N LYS A 17 -5.25 -12.20 -11.84
CA LYS A 17 -4.80 -13.61 -11.75
C LYS A 17 -3.42 -13.72 -11.10
N LEU A 18 -2.51 -12.80 -11.38
CA LEU A 18 -1.22 -12.75 -10.69
C LEU A 18 -1.40 -12.46 -9.20
N HIS A 19 -2.32 -11.56 -8.81
CA HIS A 19 -2.60 -11.29 -7.40
C HIS A 19 -3.16 -12.52 -6.68
N GLU A 20 -4.06 -13.26 -7.31
CA GLU A 20 -4.59 -14.51 -6.75
C GLU A 20 -3.47 -15.52 -6.48
N LEU A 21 -2.56 -15.69 -7.44
CA LEU A 21 -1.39 -16.56 -7.28
C LEU A 21 -0.47 -16.09 -6.15
N LEU A 22 -0.24 -14.78 -6.03
CA LEU A 22 0.62 -14.22 -4.98
C LEU A 22 -0.01 -14.27 -3.57
N ARG A 23 -1.33 -14.45 -3.46
CA ARG A 23 -2.02 -14.64 -2.17
C ARG A 23 -1.86 -16.06 -1.64
N ASP A 24 -1.57 -17.05 -2.48
CA ASP A 24 -1.36 -18.44 -2.05
C ASP A 24 0.12 -18.66 -1.62
N PRO A 25 0.41 -18.91 -0.33
CA PRO A 25 1.78 -19.12 0.14
C PRO A 25 2.44 -20.39 -0.44
N ARG A 26 1.67 -21.29 -1.07
CA ARG A 26 2.19 -22.48 -1.74
C ARG A 26 2.73 -22.19 -3.14
N VAL A 27 2.37 -21.04 -3.72
CA VAL A 27 2.80 -20.65 -5.06
C VAL A 27 4.11 -19.86 -4.97
N THR A 28 5.17 -20.40 -5.58
CA THR A 28 6.45 -19.68 -5.65
C THR A 28 6.42 -18.57 -6.70
N GLN A 29 7.30 -17.58 -6.59
CA GLN A 29 7.39 -16.51 -7.59
C GLN A 29 7.78 -17.01 -8.99
N LEU A 30 8.54 -18.10 -9.05
CA LEU A 30 8.87 -18.77 -10.31
C LEU A 30 7.61 -19.42 -10.92
N GLU A 31 6.84 -20.09 -10.08
CA GLU A 31 5.59 -20.74 -10.48
C GLU A 31 4.55 -19.72 -10.95
N ALA A 32 4.39 -18.62 -10.22
CA ALA A 32 3.50 -17.53 -10.61
C ALA A 32 3.90 -16.95 -11.97
N ALA A 33 5.19 -16.65 -12.19
CA ALA A 33 5.68 -16.16 -13.48
C ALA A 33 5.39 -17.15 -14.62
N ARG A 34 5.59 -18.45 -14.38
CA ARG A 34 5.33 -19.51 -15.35
C ARG A 34 3.85 -19.58 -15.72
N ARG A 35 2.95 -19.59 -14.73
CA ARG A 35 1.50 -19.64 -14.95
C ARG A 35 0.98 -18.41 -15.70
N ILE A 36 1.47 -17.22 -15.34
CA ILE A 36 1.10 -15.98 -16.03
C ILE A 36 1.61 -15.97 -17.46
N ASN A 37 2.84 -16.41 -17.72
CA ASN A 37 3.34 -16.52 -19.09
C ASN A 37 2.56 -17.56 -19.92
N ALA A 38 2.05 -18.64 -19.30
CA ALA A 38 1.18 -19.59 -20.00
C ALA A 38 -0.15 -18.96 -20.42
N ILE A 39 -0.79 -18.19 -19.53
CA ILE A 39 -2.01 -17.43 -19.85
C ILE A 39 -1.74 -16.42 -20.97
N LEU A 40 -0.64 -15.68 -20.89
CA LEU A 40 -0.26 -14.71 -21.93
C LEU A 40 0.02 -15.38 -23.29
N GLU A 41 0.55 -16.61 -23.30
CA GLU A 41 0.75 -17.40 -24.52
C GLU A 41 -0.59 -17.86 -25.10
N GLU A 42 -1.49 -18.40 -24.26
CA GLU A 42 -2.83 -18.85 -24.66
C GLU A 42 -3.67 -17.71 -25.25
N GLU A 43 -3.51 -16.49 -24.73
CA GLU A 43 -4.20 -15.29 -25.23
C GLU A 43 -3.47 -14.58 -26.39
N GLY A 44 -2.32 -15.10 -26.85
CA GLY A 44 -1.56 -14.53 -27.95
C GLY A 44 -0.93 -13.17 -27.65
N LEU A 45 -0.73 -12.84 -26.36
CA LEU A 45 -0.15 -11.58 -25.93
C LEU A 45 1.39 -11.66 -25.93
N PRO A 46 2.11 -10.63 -26.40
CA PRO A 46 3.56 -10.67 -26.56
C PRO A 46 4.34 -10.40 -25.27
N ASP A 47 3.72 -9.78 -24.27
CA ASP A 47 4.38 -9.46 -23.01
C ASP A 47 4.78 -10.73 -22.25
N ARG A 48 5.93 -10.71 -21.59
CA ARG A 48 6.40 -11.81 -20.73
C ARG A 48 6.92 -11.27 -19.41
N VAL A 49 6.67 -12.02 -18.34
CA VAL A 49 7.09 -11.68 -16.99
C VAL A 49 8.20 -12.60 -16.54
N SER A 50 9.20 -12.05 -15.86
CA SER A 50 10.28 -12.83 -15.26
C SER A 50 10.01 -13.07 -13.78
N LYS A 51 10.61 -14.12 -13.21
CA LYS A 51 10.61 -14.38 -11.76
C LYS A 51 11.04 -13.13 -10.97
N SER A 52 12.07 -12.42 -11.44
CA SER A 52 12.58 -11.23 -10.76
C SER A 52 11.57 -10.07 -10.77
N ALA A 53 10.85 -9.88 -11.88
CA ALA A 53 9.79 -8.87 -11.96
C ALA A 53 8.63 -9.20 -11.01
N VAL A 54 8.20 -10.47 -10.98
CA VAL A 54 7.18 -10.95 -10.05
C VAL A 54 7.64 -10.80 -8.60
N ASN A 55 8.89 -11.14 -8.28
CA ASN A 55 9.42 -10.99 -6.92
C ASN A 55 9.41 -9.54 -6.43
N ARG A 56 9.93 -8.60 -7.23
CA ARG A 56 9.90 -7.17 -6.87
C ARG A 56 8.47 -6.67 -6.66
N TYR A 57 7.54 -7.14 -7.49
CA TYR A 57 6.14 -6.81 -7.36
C TYR A 57 5.52 -7.37 -6.06
N SER A 58 5.81 -8.63 -5.74
CA SER A 58 5.36 -9.28 -4.50
C SER A 58 5.84 -8.53 -3.25
N VAL A 59 7.11 -8.15 -3.20
CA VAL A 59 7.68 -7.37 -2.07
C VAL A 59 6.95 -6.04 -1.92
N LYS A 60 6.74 -5.30 -3.02
CA LYS A 60 5.97 -4.05 -3.00
C LYS A 60 4.53 -4.26 -2.48
N MET A 61 3.87 -5.34 -2.88
CA MET A 61 2.51 -5.64 -2.40
C MET A 61 2.48 -6.04 -0.93
N GLU A 62 3.51 -6.71 -0.43
CA GLU A 62 3.65 -7.04 0.98
C GLU A 62 3.80 -5.77 1.84
N GLU A 63 4.62 -4.82 1.42
CA GLU A 63 4.78 -3.51 2.07
C GLU A 63 3.46 -2.74 2.14
N VAL A 64 2.73 -2.67 1.02
CA VAL A 64 1.40 -2.04 0.96
C VAL A 64 0.42 -2.75 1.90
N GLY A 65 0.41 -4.09 1.89
CA GLY A 65 -0.43 -4.89 2.77
C GLY A 65 -0.10 -4.70 4.26
N ALA A 66 1.18 -4.59 4.61
CA ALA A 66 1.63 -4.32 5.97
C ALA A 66 1.14 -2.94 6.46
N ARG A 67 1.30 -1.90 5.63
CA ARG A 67 0.81 -0.56 5.93
C ARG A 67 -0.70 -0.53 6.11
N LEU A 68 -1.45 -1.28 5.30
CA LEU A 68 -2.91 -1.37 5.42
C LEU A 68 -3.34 -2.05 6.73
N ARG A 69 -2.66 -3.14 7.13
CA ARG A 69 -2.92 -3.81 8.42
C ARG A 69 -2.67 -2.86 9.59
N GLN A 70 -1.54 -2.15 9.58
CA GLN A 70 -1.22 -1.14 10.59
C GLN A 70 -2.30 -0.06 10.66
N SER A 71 -2.73 0.48 9.52
CA SER A 71 -3.80 1.48 9.46
C SER A 71 -5.12 0.98 10.06
N ARG A 72 -5.47 -0.29 9.82
CA ARG A 72 -6.67 -0.91 10.42
C ARG A 72 -6.57 -1.07 11.94
N GLU A 73 -5.42 -1.44 12.47
CA GLU A 73 -5.22 -1.52 13.91
C GLU A 73 -5.32 -0.15 14.58
N ILE A 74 -4.72 0.87 13.96
CA ILE A 74 -4.86 2.26 14.37
C ILE A 74 -6.34 2.67 14.37
N ALA A 75 -7.08 2.41 13.29
CA ALA A 75 -8.51 2.70 13.19
C ALA A 75 -9.33 2.01 14.30
N LYS A 76 -9.07 0.73 14.60
CA LYS A 76 -9.74 0.02 15.70
C LYS A 76 -9.48 0.68 17.06
N MET A 77 -8.24 1.06 17.35
CA MET A 77 -7.90 1.77 18.59
C MET A 77 -8.67 3.09 18.70
N TRP A 78 -8.79 3.84 17.60
CA TRP A 78 -9.56 5.09 17.58
C TRP A 78 -11.05 4.86 17.77
N ILE A 79 -11.65 3.86 17.11
CA ILE A 79 -13.06 3.50 17.30
C ILE A 79 -13.33 3.12 18.76
N GLY A 80 -12.43 2.36 19.39
CA GLY A 80 -12.52 2.02 20.81
C GLY A 80 -12.48 3.26 21.71
N LYS A 81 -11.51 4.16 21.50
CA LYS A 81 -11.37 5.41 22.29
C LYS A 81 -12.57 6.34 22.11
N LEU A 82 -13.01 6.57 20.88
CA LEU A 82 -14.12 7.48 20.57
C LEU A 82 -15.47 6.89 20.99
N GLY A 83 -15.68 5.59 20.78
CA GLY A 83 -16.92 4.91 21.15
C GLY A 83 -17.13 4.78 22.66
N ALA A 84 -16.05 4.81 23.46
CA ALA A 84 -16.12 4.83 24.91
C ALA A 84 -16.35 6.24 25.49
N ALA A 85 -16.28 7.29 24.68
CA ALA A 85 -16.43 8.67 25.14
C ALA A 85 -17.90 9.03 25.39
N PRO A 86 -18.21 9.86 26.41
CA PRO A 86 -19.55 10.38 26.62
C PRO A 86 -20.09 11.09 25.37
N GLN A 87 -21.39 10.92 25.09
CA GLN A 87 -22.05 11.67 24.02
C GLN A 87 -21.86 13.19 24.25
N GLY A 88 -21.33 13.88 23.24
CA GLY A 88 -20.98 15.30 23.31
C GLY A 88 -19.49 15.60 23.48
N GLU A 89 -18.67 14.63 23.90
CA GLU A 89 -17.21 14.81 24.03
C GLU A 89 -16.41 14.26 22.84
N VAL A 90 -17.03 13.45 21.98
CA VAL A 90 -16.42 12.86 20.78
C VAL A 90 -15.78 13.93 19.88
N GLY A 91 -16.45 15.06 19.68
CA GLY A 91 -15.92 16.17 18.86
C GLY A 91 -14.68 16.83 19.48
N LYS A 92 -14.62 16.94 20.81
CA LYS A 92 -13.43 17.45 21.50
C LYS A 92 -12.25 16.50 21.37
N LEU A 93 -12.50 15.19 21.56
CA LEU A 93 -11.48 14.17 21.34
C LEU A 93 -10.97 14.15 19.90
N LEU A 94 -11.85 14.30 18.90
CA LEU A 94 -11.45 14.42 17.50
C LEU A 94 -10.49 15.58 17.26
N ASN A 95 -10.80 16.77 17.80
CA ASN A 95 -9.93 17.94 17.69
C ASN A 95 -8.56 17.72 18.34
N GLU A 96 -8.51 17.12 19.54
CA GLU A 96 -7.24 16.82 20.20
C GLU A 96 -6.40 15.80 19.42
N MET A 97 -7.04 14.79 18.82
CA MET A 97 -6.33 13.81 17.99
C MET A 97 -5.73 14.45 16.73
N ILE A 98 -6.46 15.36 16.06
CA ILE A 98 -5.94 16.11 14.92
C ILE A 98 -4.75 16.97 15.35
N ARG A 99 -4.83 17.63 16.52
CA ARG A 99 -3.73 18.42 17.08
C ARG A 99 -2.50 17.56 17.37
N THR A 100 -2.66 16.38 17.95
CA THR A 100 -1.56 15.43 18.18
C THR A 100 -0.91 14.99 16.87
N LEU A 101 -1.71 14.64 15.85
CA LEU A 101 -1.18 14.24 14.53
C LEU A 101 -0.43 15.39 13.84
N ALA A 102 -0.95 16.62 13.93
CA ALA A 102 -0.26 17.80 13.40
C ALA A 102 1.09 18.02 14.11
N PHE A 103 1.14 17.83 15.43
CA PHE A 103 2.38 17.93 16.20
C PHE A 103 3.39 16.84 15.83
N GLU A 104 2.96 15.57 15.74
CA GLU A 104 3.81 14.46 15.27
C GLU A 104 4.35 14.70 13.86
N MET A 105 3.54 15.26 12.96
CA MET A 105 3.97 15.62 11.60
C MET A 105 5.07 16.69 11.63
N VAL A 106 4.91 17.75 12.42
CA VAL A 106 5.92 18.81 12.57
C VAL A 106 7.23 18.25 13.15
N LEU A 107 7.15 17.37 14.16
CA LEU A 107 8.34 16.73 14.73
C LEU A 107 9.07 15.88 13.69
N ASN A 108 8.36 15.02 12.97
CA ASN A 108 8.96 14.17 11.94
C ASN A 108 9.57 14.97 10.78
N LEU A 109 8.97 16.10 10.40
CA LEU A 109 9.55 17.03 9.44
C LEU A 109 10.85 17.67 9.97
N SER A 110 10.87 18.04 11.26
CA SER A 110 12.05 18.65 11.90
C SER A 110 13.22 17.67 12.08
N GLU A 111 12.91 16.39 12.30
CA GLU A 111 13.89 15.32 12.47
C GLU A 111 14.39 14.74 11.13
N GLY A 112 13.79 15.18 10.00
CA GLY A 112 14.14 14.70 8.66
C GLY A 112 13.68 13.26 8.39
N THR A 113 12.76 12.72 9.20
CA THR A 113 12.19 11.37 9.02
C THR A 113 11.11 11.33 7.95
N ILE A 114 10.57 12.50 7.57
CA ILE A 114 9.66 12.70 6.43
C ILE A 114 10.26 13.78 5.52
N GLU A 115 10.45 13.50 4.23
CA GLU A 115 10.77 14.54 3.25
C GLU A 115 9.55 15.45 3.03
N ALA A 116 9.75 16.75 3.19
CA ALA A 116 8.69 17.73 2.97
C ALA A 116 8.36 17.85 1.47
N GLU A 117 7.19 17.40 1.04
CA GLU A 117 6.67 17.79 -0.27
C GLU A 117 6.38 19.30 -0.27
N PRO A 118 6.83 20.09 -1.28
CA PRO A 118 6.64 21.55 -1.31
C PRO A 118 5.18 22.03 -1.14
N LYS A 119 4.22 21.16 -1.45
CA LYS A 119 2.79 21.41 -1.29
C LYS A 119 2.36 21.40 0.18
N MET A 120 2.97 20.58 1.03
CA MET A 120 2.69 20.47 2.47
C MET A 120 3.10 21.74 3.23
N LEU A 121 4.14 22.42 2.77
CA LEU A 121 4.62 23.68 3.37
C LEU A 121 3.69 24.87 3.09
N LYS A 122 2.94 24.83 1.98
CA LYS A 122 2.04 25.91 1.59
C LYS A 122 0.79 26.00 2.48
N ASP A 123 0.35 24.88 3.02
CA ASP A 123 -0.85 24.80 3.87
C ASP A 123 -0.55 25.07 5.36
N LEU A 124 0.73 25.31 5.69
CA LEU A 124 1.21 25.66 7.04
C LEU A 124 1.49 27.16 7.22
N ALA A 125 1.35 27.97 6.15
CA ALA A 125 1.65 29.41 6.12
C ALA A 125 0.39 30.28 6.02
#